data_AF-A0A6V7VG03-F1
#
_entry.id   AF-A0A6V7VG03-F1
#
_cell.length_a   1.000
_cell.length_b   1.000
_cell.length_c   1.000
_cell.angle_alpha   90.00
_cell.angle_beta   90.00
_cell.angle_gamma   90.00
#
_symmetry.space_group_name_H-M   'P 1'
#
loop_
_entity.id
_entity.type
_entity.pdbx_description
1 polymer ?
#
loop_
_entity_poly.entity_id
_entity_poly.type
_entity_poly.pdbx_seq_one_letter_code
_entity_poly.pdbx_strand_id
1 'polypeptide(L)'
;MLELFYTGEIKTISESNVDDLFAMAHKYKVEPLKYECEHFLSSKISKDWIAKPKIGPSGVPVVGHPPFHPCNPNPPDLDGKNILKYCKFICLYKAEILEKACTNYIRVIKNWFLKSKEWEDVKNKYPELAMKFLEIGYLEIGNNTNKYLYNQLLI
;
A
#
# COMPACT_ATOMS: atom_id res chain seq x y z
N MET A 1 -11.39 22.20 2.51
CA MET A 1 -11.46 22.48 1.06
C MET A 1 -11.69 23.95 0.79
N LEU A 2 -12.73 24.60 1.35
CA LEU A 2 -12.87 26.06 1.25
C LEU A 2 -11.66 26.79 1.83
N GLU A 3 -11.21 26.41 3.03
CA GLU A 3 -9.97 26.96 3.62
C GLU A 3 -8.78 26.88 2.67
N LEU A 4 -8.53 25.73 2.03
CA LEU A 4 -7.46 25.57 1.03
C LEU A 4 -7.54 26.60 -0.11
N PHE A 5 -8.74 26.90 -0.62
CA PHE A 5 -8.90 27.90 -1.67
C PHE A 5 -8.62 29.33 -1.19
N TYR A 6 -8.85 29.63 0.09
CA TYR A 6 -8.69 30.97 0.64
C TYR A 6 -7.32 31.19 1.32
N THR A 7 -6.70 30.16 1.88
CA THR A 7 -5.44 30.26 2.64
C THR A 7 -4.27 29.59 1.94
N GLY A 8 -4.51 28.72 0.96
CA GLY A 8 -3.48 27.84 0.39
C GLY A 8 -3.04 26.70 1.32
N GLU A 9 -3.62 26.60 2.52
CA GLU A 9 -3.24 25.60 3.51
C GLU A 9 -4.20 24.41 3.54
N ILE A 10 -3.65 23.21 3.65
CA ILE A 10 -4.41 21.98 3.80
C ILE A 10 -4.61 21.72 5.30
N LYS A 11 -5.86 21.80 5.75
CA LYS A 11 -6.25 21.37 7.11
C LYS A 11 -5.74 19.95 7.37
N THR A 12 -5.28 19.69 8.59
CA THR A 12 -4.65 18.42 9.00
C THR A 12 -5.46 17.21 8.53
N ILE A 13 -4.87 16.41 7.65
CA ILE A 13 -5.46 15.17 7.14
C ILE A 13 -5.38 14.12 8.27
N SER A 14 -6.50 13.45 8.53
CA SER A 14 -6.66 12.45 9.58
C SER A 14 -7.52 11.29 9.09
N GLU A 15 -7.56 10.19 9.82
CA GLU A 15 -8.36 9.02 9.43
C GLU A 15 -9.87 9.28 9.41
N SER A 16 -10.33 10.24 10.22
CA SER A 16 -11.74 10.60 10.33
C SER A 16 -12.26 11.42 9.14
N ASN A 17 -11.38 12.14 8.45
CA ASN A 17 -11.77 13.10 7.40
C ASN A 17 -11.17 12.79 6.03
N VAL A 18 -10.19 11.89 5.94
CA VAL A 18 -9.50 11.59 4.67
C VAL A 18 -10.46 11.08 3.59
N ASP A 19 -11.49 10.32 3.96
CA ASP A 19 -12.45 9.76 3.00
C ASP A 19 -13.24 10.86 2.29
N ASP A 20 -13.79 11.80 3.07
CA ASP A 20 -14.54 12.94 2.54
C ASP A 20 -13.63 13.93 1.83
N LEU A 21 -12.44 14.20 2.37
CA LEU A 21 -11.45 15.08 1.75
C LEU A 21 -11.01 14.56 0.39
N PHE A 22 -10.76 13.26 0.27
CA PHE A 22 -10.39 12.63 -1.00
C PHE A 22 -11.54 12.73 -2.01
N ALA A 23 -12.76 12.38 -1.60
CA ALA A 23 -13.95 12.43 -2.45
C ALA A 23 -14.19 13.84 -2.97
N MET A 24 -14.07 14.85 -2.09
CA MET A 24 -14.14 16.25 -2.43
C MET A 24 -13.00 16.68 -3.37
N ALA A 25 -11.75 16.33 -3.05
CA ALA A 25 -10.60 16.67 -3.87
C ALA A 25 -10.77 16.15 -5.30
N HIS A 26 -11.21 14.91 -5.46
CA HIS A 26 -11.51 14.32 -6.76
C HIS A 26 -12.70 15.02 -7.45
N LYS A 27 -13.83 15.21 -6.74
CA LYS A 27 -15.05 15.84 -7.30
C LYS A 27 -14.78 17.24 -7.84
N TYR A 28 -13.97 18.03 -7.13
CA TYR A 28 -13.67 19.42 -7.48
C TYR A 28 -12.30 19.57 -8.17
N LYS A 29 -11.66 18.46 -8.55
CA LYS A 29 -10.35 18.43 -9.26
C LYS A 29 -9.26 19.24 -8.55
N VAL A 30 -9.24 19.18 -7.23
CA VAL A 30 -8.24 19.85 -6.39
C VAL A 30 -7.04 18.92 -6.22
N GLU A 31 -6.20 18.84 -7.25
CA GLU A 31 -5.14 17.84 -7.30
C GLU A 31 -4.10 17.91 -6.16
N PRO A 32 -3.67 19.09 -5.67
CA PRO A 32 -2.77 19.15 -4.52
C PRO A 32 -3.37 18.48 -3.27
N LEU A 33 -4.67 18.64 -3.04
CA LEU A 33 -5.36 18.01 -1.91
C LEU A 33 -5.49 16.50 -2.13
N LYS A 34 -5.80 16.08 -3.35
CA LYS A 34 -5.89 14.66 -3.71
C LYS A 34 -4.54 13.98 -3.49
N TYR A 35 -3.46 14.60 -3.95
CA TYR A 35 -2.08 14.16 -3.75
C TYR A 35 -1.76 13.97 -2.26
N GLU A 36 -2.06 14.95 -1.41
CA GLU A 36 -1.81 14.83 0.03
C GLU A 36 -2.65 13.73 0.68
N CYS A 37 -3.89 13.52 0.24
CA CYS A 37 -4.70 12.41 0.71
C CYS A 37 -4.11 11.05 0.30
N GLU A 38 -3.65 10.92 -0.95
CA GLU A 38 -2.96 9.71 -1.43
C GLU A 38 -1.68 9.45 -0.66
N HIS A 39 -0.88 10.48 -0.43
CA HIS A 39 0.36 10.41 0.31
C HIS A 39 0.11 10.02 1.77
N PHE A 40 -0.88 10.63 2.42
CA PHE A 40 -1.29 10.28 3.79
C PHE A 40 -1.67 8.80 3.89
N LEU A 41 -2.56 8.32 3.01
CA LEU A 41 -2.99 6.91 3.01
C LEU A 41 -1.82 5.96 2.70
N SER A 42 -0.95 6.32 1.76
CA SER A 42 0.25 5.54 1.43
C SER A 42 1.23 5.45 2.60
N SER A 43 1.40 6.55 3.35
CA SER A 43 2.27 6.58 4.54
C SER A 43 1.80 5.64 5.64
N LYS A 44 0.49 5.37 5.72
CA LYS A 44 -0.09 4.43 6.68
C LYS A 44 0.25 2.99 6.34
N ILE A 45 0.25 2.62 5.05
CA ILE A 45 0.72 1.30 4.58
C ILE A 45 2.17 1.05 5.04
N SER A 46 3.04 2.05 4.91
CA SER A 46 4.44 1.94 5.33
C SER A 46 4.63 1.96 6.85
N LYS A 47 3.86 2.74 7.60
CA LYS A 47 3.95 2.78 9.07
C LYS A 47 3.43 1.50 9.72
N ASP A 48 2.36 0.91 9.19
CA ASP A 48 1.84 -0.38 9.66
C ASP A 48 2.87 -1.50 9.45
N TRP A 49 3.75 -1.35 8.46
CA TRP A 49 4.88 -2.23 8.20
C TRP A 49 6.07 -1.99 9.14
N ILE A 50 6.48 -0.73 9.37
CA ILE A 50 7.67 -0.39 10.18
C ILE A 50 7.40 -0.46 11.69
N ALA A 51 6.18 -0.18 12.16
CA ALA A 51 5.88 0.03 13.58
C ALA A 51 5.60 -1.26 14.38
N LYS A 52 5.66 -2.46 13.77
CA LYS A 52 5.38 -3.72 14.48
C LYS A 52 6.63 -4.59 14.64
N PRO A 53 7.49 -4.37 15.65
CA PRO A 53 8.25 -5.46 16.24
C PRO A 53 7.29 -6.27 17.11
N LYS A 54 6.90 -7.49 16.70
CA LYS A 54 6.09 -8.37 17.55
C LYS A 54 6.98 -8.93 18.68
N ILE A 55 6.77 -8.42 19.90
CA ILE A 55 7.19 -9.03 21.16
C ILE A 55 6.47 -10.38 21.28
N GLY A 56 7.23 -11.46 21.51
CA GLY A 56 6.66 -12.79 21.79
C GLY A 56 5.92 -12.84 23.13
N PRO A 57 5.20 -13.93 23.44
CA PRO A 57 4.35 -14.05 24.63
C PRO A 57 5.09 -13.94 25.99
N SER A 58 6.41 -13.71 26.00
CA SER A 58 7.28 -13.62 27.18
C SER A 58 7.88 -12.23 27.45
N GLY A 59 7.48 -11.17 26.74
CA GLY A 59 7.71 -9.78 27.22
C GLY A 59 9.16 -9.27 27.23
N VAL A 60 10.05 -9.75 26.36
CA VAL A 60 11.44 -9.24 26.27
C VAL A 60 11.73 -8.61 24.89
N PRO A 61 12.32 -7.40 24.82
CA PRO A 61 12.74 -6.79 23.55
C PRO A 61 14.08 -7.38 23.07
N VAL A 62 14.15 -7.82 21.80
CA VAL A 62 15.41 -8.26 21.18
C VAL A 62 16.13 -7.04 20.61
N VAL A 63 17.30 -6.72 21.15
CA VAL A 63 18.12 -5.57 20.78
C VAL A 63 18.90 -5.89 19.49
N GLY A 64 18.73 -5.02 18.48
CA GLY A 64 19.66 -4.77 17.39
C GLY A 64 19.95 -5.94 16.44
N HIS A 65 19.14 -6.12 15.40
CA HIS A 65 19.54 -6.80 14.15
C HIS A 65 18.86 -6.11 12.95
N PRO A 66 19.49 -6.11 11.75
CA PRO A 66 19.04 -5.32 10.60
C PRO A 66 17.67 -5.78 10.05
N PRO A 67 16.94 -4.92 9.32
CA PRO A 67 15.48 -5.03 9.13
C PRO A 67 15.00 -6.15 8.18
N PHE A 68 15.85 -7.08 7.79
CA PHE A 68 15.50 -8.09 6.78
C PHE A 68 15.98 -9.47 7.18
N HIS A 69 15.03 -10.32 7.61
CA HIS A 69 15.16 -11.76 7.49
C HIS A 69 13.93 -12.31 6.75
N PRO A 70 14.08 -12.94 5.57
CA PRO A 70 12.99 -13.47 4.75
C PRO A 70 12.24 -14.68 5.36
N CYS A 71 12.43 -14.96 6.65
CA CYS A 71 11.98 -16.17 7.33
C CYS A 71 11.19 -15.89 8.63
N ASN A 72 10.61 -14.70 8.80
CA ASN A 72 9.66 -14.51 9.91
C ASN A 72 8.43 -15.40 9.62
N PRO A 73 7.97 -16.27 10.54
CA PRO A 73 6.85 -17.19 10.30
C PRO A 73 5.46 -16.58 10.57
N ASN A 74 5.38 -15.35 11.09
CA ASN A 74 4.10 -14.74 11.46
C ASN A 74 3.75 -13.52 10.58
N PRO A 75 2.58 -13.51 9.92
CA PRO A 75 2.02 -12.34 9.23
C PRO A 75 2.13 -11.06 10.07
N PRO A 76 2.74 -9.97 9.53
CA PRO A 76 2.38 -8.66 10.03
C PRO A 76 0.87 -8.57 9.87
N ASP A 77 0.15 -8.37 10.98
CA ASP A 77 -1.31 -8.24 10.96
C ASP A 77 -1.63 -7.02 10.09
N LEU A 78 -1.88 -7.30 8.81
CA LEU A 78 -2.63 -6.47 7.92
C LEU A 78 -4.05 -6.59 8.45
N ASP A 79 -4.56 -5.54 9.08
CA ASP A 79 -6.00 -5.46 9.24
C ASP A 79 -6.54 -5.35 7.81
N GLY A 80 -7.05 -6.47 7.29
CA GLY A 80 -7.62 -6.60 5.95
C GLY A 80 -8.61 -5.52 5.56
N LYS A 81 -9.21 -4.89 6.57
CA LYS A 81 -10.07 -3.73 6.43
C LYS A 81 -9.39 -2.57 5.71
N ASN A 82 -8.07 -2.41 5.84
CA ASN A 82 -7.33 -1.32 5.22
C ASN A 82 -7.14 -1.53 3.71
N ILE A 83 -6.88 -2.77 3.25
CA ILE A 83 -6.63 -3.00 1.81
C ILE A 83 -7.88 -2.83 0.97
N LEU A 84 -9.04 -3.30 1.44
CA LEU A 84 -10.31 -3.11 0.76
C LEU A 84 -10.69 -1.63 0.68
N LYS A 85 -10.42 -0.89 1.77
CA LYS A 85 -10.56 0.56 1.78
C LYS A 85 -9.70 1.17 0.68
N TYR A 86 -8.41 0.85 0.60
CA TYR A 86 -7.52 1.41 -0.44
C TYR A 86 -7.93 1.02 -1.86
N CYS A 87 -8.34 -0.23 -2.07
CA CYS A 87 -8.87 -0.69 -3.37
C CYS A 87 -10.07 0.16 -3.81
N LYS A 88 -10.97 0.50 -2.88
CA LYS A 88 -12.09 1.42 -3.15
C LYS A 88 -11.59 2.79 -3.62
N PHE A 89 -10.60 3.39 -2.96
CA PHE A 89 -10.05 4.69 -3.37
C PHE A 89 -9.41 4.63 -4.76
N ILE A 90 -8.64 3.56 -5.03
CA ILE A 90 -7.98 3.35 -6.32
C ILE A 90 -9.03 3.26 -7.43
N CYS A 91 -10.06 2.43 -7.25
CA CYS A 91 -11.12 2.23 -8.25
C CYS A 91 -11.98 3.48 -8.45
N LEU A 92 -12.37 4.18 -7.38
CA LEU A 92 -13.29 5.32 -7.48
C LEU A 92 -12.61 6.60 -7.97
N TYR A 93 -11.37 6.83 -7.58
CA TYR A 93 -10.72 8.13 -7.74
C TYR A 93 -9.43 8.08 -8.56
N LYS A 94 -9.06 6.92 -9.12
CA LYS A 94 -7.82 6.72 -9.88
C LYS A 94 -6.60 7.21 -9.09
N ALA A 95 -6.45 6.67 -7.88
CA ALA A 95 -5.41 7.05 -6.93
C ALA A 95 -4.09 6.33 -7.25
N GLU A 96 -3.29 6.86 -8.18
CA GLU A 96 -2.11 6.18 -8.72
C GLU A 96 -0.97 6.00 -7.70
N ILE A 97 -0.77 6.97 -6.79
CA ILE A 97 0.29 6.89 -5.78
C ILE A 97 -0.08 5.81 -4.75
N LEU A 98 -1.36 5.83 -4.33
CA LEU A 98 -1.90 4.81 -3.43
C LEU A 98 -1.86 3.42 -4.07
N GLU A 99 -2.15 3.33 -5.37
CA GLU A 99 -2.06 2.07 -6.12
C GLU A 99 -0.62 1.52 -6.15
N LYS A 100 0.38 2.37 -6.42
CA LYS A 100 1.80 1.98 -6.38
C LYS A 100 2.20 1.51 -4.98
N ALA A 101 1.76 2.21 -3.93
CA ALA A 101 2.03 1.82 -2.55
C ALA A 101 1.42 0.46 -2.20
N CYS A 102 0.14 0.24 -2.56
CA CYS A 102 -0.54 -1.05 -2.36
C CYS A 102 0.14 -2.18 -3.13
N THR A 103 0.55 -1.92 -4.38
CA THR A 103 1.25 -2.89 -5.22
C THR A 103 2.58 -3.30 -4.60
N ASN A 104 3.40 -2.33 -4.19
CA ASN A 104 4.68 -2.59 -3.53
C ASN A 104 4.50 -3.39 -2.24
N TYR A 105 3.45 -3.07 -1.47
CA TYR A 105 3.12 -3.77 -0.25
C TYR A 105 2.71 -5.22 -0.51
N ILE A 106 1.73 -5.45 -1.40
CA ILE A 106 1.25 -6.79 -1.78
C ILE A 106 2.40 -7.64 -2.32
N ARG A 107 3.32 -7.05 -3.09
CA ARG A 107 4.51 -7.74 -3.58
C ARG A 107 5.35 -8.33 -2.44
N VAL A 108 5.58 -7.56 -1.38
CA VAL A 108 6.39 -8.01 -0.23
C VAL A 108 5.69 -9.11 0.57
N ILE A 109 4.37 -9.02 0.73
CA ILE A 109 3.59 -9.98 1.54
C ILE A 109 2.88 -11.08 0.73
N LYS A 110 3.17 -11.17 -0.57
CA LYS A 110 2.44 -11.97 -1.58
C LYS A 110 2.14 -13.40 -1.11
N ASN A 111 3.13 -14.08 -0.57
CA ASN A 111 3.02 -15.49 -0.20
C ASN A 111 1.92 -15.77 0.83
N TRP A 112 1.59 -14.77 1.65
CA TRP A 112 0.65 -14.88 2.76
C TRP A 112 -0.68 -14.20 2.42
N PHE A 113 -0.59 -13.02 1.81
CA PHE A 113 -1.77 -12.26 1.39
C PHE A 113 -2.64 -13.03 0.40
N LEU A 114 -2.03 -13.71 -0.59
CA LEU A 114 -2.80 -14.45 -1.60
C LEU A 114 -3.58 -15.67 -1.05
N LYS A 115 -3.33 -16.06 0.21
CA LYS A 115 -4.04 -17.14 0.91
C LYS A 115 -5.06 -16.61 1.93
N SER A 116 -5.16 -15.30 2.08
CA SER A 116 -5.94 -14.67 3.13
C SER A 116 -7.37 -14.38 2.66
N LYS A 117 -8.31 -14.28 3.60
CA LYS A 117 -9.73 -14.00 3.29
C LYS A 117 -9.91 -12.62 2.65
N GLU A 118 -9.04 -11.69 3.01
CA GLU A 118 -8.98 -10.33 2.49
C GLU A 118 -8.72 -10.31 0.99
N TRP A 119 -7.84 -11.18 0.52
CA TRP A 119 -7.56 -11.31 -0.91
C TRP A 119 -8.77 -11.86 -1.67
N GLU A 120 -9.49 -12.79 -1.06
CA GLU A 120 -10.74 -13.33 -1.58
C GLU A 120 -11.79 -12.22 -1.72
N ASP A 121 -11.90 -11.35 -0.71
CA ASP A 121 -12.78 -10.19 -0.77
C ASP A 121 -12.34 -9.17 -1.85
N VAL A 122 -11.03 -8.97 -2.04
CA VAL A 122 -10.49 -8.10 -3.11
C VAL A 122 -10.80 -8.67 -4.49
N LYS A 123 -10.61 -9.97 -4.71
CA LYS A 123 -10.96 -10.65 -5.97
C LYS A 123 -12.45 -10.51 -6.28
N ASN A 124 -13.31 -10.66 -5.27
CA ASN A 124 -14.76 -10.61 -5.43
C ASN A 124 -15.26 -9.18 -5.70
N LYS A 125 -14.72 -8.17 -5.02
CA LYS A 125 -15.20 -6.77 -5.13
C LYS A 125 -14.49 -5.95 -6.21
N TYR A 126 -13.22 -6.24 -6.48
CA TYR A 126 -12.35 -5.47 -7.35
C TYR A 126 -11.53 -6.39 -8.28
N PRO A 127 -12.17 -7.21 -9.13
CA PRO A 127 -11.50 -8.25 -9.92
C PRO A 127 -10.43 -7.72 -10.88
N GLU A 128 -10.69 -6.59 -11.56
CA GLU A 128 -9.72 -5.96 -12.47
C GLU A 128 -8.47 -5.48 -11.71
N LEU A 129 -8.66 -4.88 -10.54
CA LEU A 129 -7.58 -4.41 -9.70
C LEU A 129 -6.79 -5.58 -9.09
N ALA A 130 -7.47 -6.66 -8.71
CA ALA A 130 -6.84 -7.90 -8.26
C ALA A 130 -5.96 -8.50 -9.36
N MET A 131 -6.45 -8.56 -10.59
CA MET A 131 -5.68 -9.03 -11.75
C MET A 131 -4.45 -8.15 -11.99
N LYS A 132 -4.61 -6.82 -11.92
CA LYS A 132 -3.50 -5.87 -12.06
C LYS A 132 -2.43 -6.06 -10.97
N PHE A 133 -2.81 -6.26 -9.71
CA PHE A 133 -1.86 -6.56 -8.64
C PHE A 133 -1.11 -7.89 -8.86
N LEU A 134 -1.77 -8.90 -9.41
CA LEU A 134 -1.13 -10.16 -9.76
C LEU A 134 -0.13 -9.98 -10.91
N GLU A 135 -0.56 -9.33 -12.00
CA GLU A 135 0.26 -9.11 -13.20
C GLU A 135 1.56 -8.38 -12.88
N ILE A 136 1.52 -7.33 -12.05
CA ILE A 136 2.73 -6.61 -11.64
C ILE A 136 3.69 -7.55 -10.90
N GLY A 137 3.17 -8.43 -10.04
CA GLY A 137 3.95 -9.45 -9.36
C GLY A 137 4.51 -10.55 -10.27
N TYR A 138 4.04 -10.70 -11.51
CA TYR A 138 4.57 -11.60 -12.53
C TYR A 138 5.56 -10.89 -13.47
N LEU A 139 5.29 -9.65 -13.89
CA LEU A 139 6.10 -8.89 -14.85
C LEU A 139 7.49 -8.53 -14.31
N GLU A 140 7.64 -8.33 -13.00
CA GLU A 140 8.96 -8.09 -12.40
C GLU A 140 9.87 -9.33 -12.39
N ILE A 141 9.31 -10.55 -12.47
CA ILE A 141 10.10 -11.78 -12.59
C ILE A 141 10.83 -11.79 -13.94
N GLY A 142 10.14 -11.39 -15.02
CA GLY A 142 10.71 -11.30 -16.37
C GLY A 142 11.74 -10.18 -16.56
N ASN A 143 11.51 -9.01 -15.94
CA ASN A 143 12.45 -7.89 -16.04
C ASN A 143 13.75 -8.10 -15.23
N ASN A 144 13.67 -8.77 -14.07
CA ASN A 144 14.88 -9.14 -13.33
C ASN A 144 15.70 -10.21 -14.08
N THR A 145 15.06 -11.19 -14.73
CA THR A 145 15.80 -12.17 -15.56
C THR A 145 16.55 -11.49 -16.70
N ASN A 146 15.94 -10.51 -17.37
CA ASN A 146 16.60 -9.73 -18.42
C ASN A 146 17.80 -8.94 -17.89
N LYS A 147 17.74 -8.41 -16.67
CA LYS A 147 18.88 -7.72 -16.04
C LYS A 147 20.05 -8.67 -15.74
N TYR A 148 19.79 -9.90 -15.33
CA TYR A 148 20.84 -10.91 -15.12
C TYR A 148 21.43 -11.42 -16.45
N LEU A 149 20.60 -11.58 -17.48
CA LEU A 149 21.07 -11.97 -18.82
C LEU A 149 21.95 -10.88 -19.47
N TYR A 150 21.59 -9.60 -19.33
CA TYR A 150 22.43 -8.48 -19.80
C TYR A 150 23.76 -8.38 -19.06
N ASN A 151 23.79 -8.69 -17.75
CA ASN A 151 25.04 -8.68 -16.96
C ASN A 151 25.90 -9.94 -17.18
N GLN A 152 25.35 -11.02 -17.75
CA GLN A 152 26.07 -12.26 -18.03
C GLN A 152 26.61 -12.32 -19.47
N LEU A 153 26.13 -11.47 -20.38
CA LEU A 153 26.65 -11.29 -21.75
C LEU A 153 27.77 -10.23 -21.85
N LEU A 154 28.22 -9.68 -20.72
CA LEU A 154 29.24 -8.62 -20.61
C LEU A 154 30.55 -9.11 -19.94
N ILE A 155 30.76 -10.43 -19.86
CA ILE A 155 32.01 -11.10 -19.47
C ILE A 155 32.44 -11.97 -20.64
#